data_AF-A0A269XEF3-F1
#
_entry.id   AF-A0A269XEF3-F1
#
_cell.length_a   1.000
_cell.length_b   1.000
_cell.length_c   1.000
_cell.angle_alpha   90.00
_cell.angle_beta   90.00
_cell.angle_gamma   90.00
#
_symmetry.space_group_name_H-M   'P 1'
#
loop_
_entity.id
_entity.type
_entity.pdbx_description
1 polymer ?
#
loop_
_entity_poly.entity_id
_entity_poly.type
_entity_poly.pdbx_seq_one_letter_code
_entity_poly.pdbx_strand_id
1 'polypeptide(L)'
;AGFDIESFNVSHDAIDPQFYIFNNNYKKFTMLTDTGYVSDRMKGMIRGSDAFMFESNHDVDMLRMCRYPWKTKQRILSDMGHVSNEDAGLAM
;
A
#
# COMPACT_ATOMS: atom_id res chain seq x y z
N ALA A 1 9.74 -26.89 5.28
CA ALA A 1 10.30 -25.57 4.93
C ALA A 1 9.41 -24.52 5.58
N GLY A 2 9.99 -23.61 6.37
CA GLY A 2 9.26 -22.54 7.06
C GLY A 2 9.32 -21.22 6.29
N PHE A 3 8.51 -20.25 6.71
CA PHE A 3 8.59 -18.86 6.27
C PHE A 3 9.07 -18.00 7.43
N ASP A 4 9.97 -17.07 7.17
CA ASP A 4 10.27 -15.97 8.07
C ASP A 4 9.37 -14.79 7.69
N ILE A 5 8.55 -14.33 8.65
CA ILE A 5 7.52 -13.31 8.40
C ILE A 5 7.88 -12.06 9.20
N GLU A 6 8.04 -10.94 8.50
CA GLU A 6 8.27 -9.63 9.09
C GLU A 6 6.99 -8.80 8.97
N SER A 7 6.65 -8.02 10.00
CA SER A 7 5.54 -7.09 9.98
C SER A 7 6.01 -5.64 9.97
N PHE A 8 5.26 -4.76 9.33
CA PHE A 8 5.53 -3.33 9.31
C PHE A 8 4.25 -2.50 9.19
N ASN A 9 4.28 -1.32 9.83
CA ASN A 9 3.17 -0.39 9.80
C ASN A 9 3.05 0.32 8.43
N VAL A 10 1.82 0.67 8.06
CA VAL A 10 1.52 1.48 6.88
C VAL A 10 0.67 2.70 7.24
N SER A 11 0.44 3.58 6.27
CA SER A 11 -0.39 4.76 6.47
C SER A 11 -1.84 4.47 6.13
N HIS A 12 -2.66 4.16 7.13
CA HIS A 12 -4.10 3.94 6.94
C HIS A 12 -4.87 4.36 8.18
N ASP A 13 -6.17 4.65 8.03
CA ASP A 13 -7.06 5.09 9.11
C ASP A 13 -7.46 4.01 10.14
N ALA A 14 -6.83 2.83 10.07
CA ALA A 14 -6.98 1.78 11.07
C ALA A 14 -6.14 2.08 12.34
N ILE A 15 -6.50 1.45 13.47
CA ILE A 15 -5.81 1.67 14.76
C ILE A 15 -4.35 1.19 14.72
N ASP A 16 -4.09 0.06 14.04
CA ASP A 16 -2.74 -0.50 13.87
C ASP A 16 -2.66 -1.28 12.54
N PRO A 17 -2.56 -0.58 11.39
CA PRO A 17 -2.49 -1.23 10.09
C PRO A 17 -1.13 -1.89 9.89
N GLN A 18 -1.14 -3.19 9.60
CA GLN A 18 0.06 -4.02 9.50
C GLN A 18 0.11 -4.74 8.17
N PHE A 19 1.31 -4.79 7.59
CA PHE A 19 1.61 -5.54 6.39
C PHE A 19 2.81 -6.43 6.57
N TYR A 20 3.00 -7.37 5.65
CA TYR A 20 3.89 -8.50 5.84
C TYR A 20 4.86 -8.70 4.68
N ILE A 21 6.09 -9.05 5.04
CA ILE A 21 7.11 -9.56 4.13
C ILE A 21 7.32 -11.02 4.48
N PHE A 22 7.24 -11.88 3.47
CA PHE A 22 7.47 -13.32 3.58
C PHE A 22 8.80 -13.66 2.95
N ASN A 23 9.70 -14.22 3.73
CA ASN A 23 10.98 -14.72 3.27
C ASN A 23 10.97 -16.25 3.34
N ASN A 24 11.44 -16.91 2.29
CA ASN A 24 11.66 -18.35 2.25
C ASN A 24 12.91 -18.65 1.43
N ASN A 25 13.97 -19.06 2.10
CA ASN A 25 15.31 -19.23 1.51
C ASN A 25 15.77 -17.91 0.83
N TYR A 26 15.89 -17.93 -0.50
CA TYR A 26 16.32 -16.78 -1.31
C TYR A 26 15.16 -16.07 -2.00
N LYS A 27 13.92 -16.34 -1.59
CA LYS A 27 12.72 -15.72 -2.15
C LYS A 27 12.06 -14.80 -1.14
N LYS A 28 11.82 -13.57 -1.56
CA LYS A 28 11.18 -12.52 -0.78
C LYS A 28 9.91 -12.06 -1.49
N PHE A 29 8.78 -12.19 -0.80
CA PHE A 29 7.48 -11.73 -1.26
C PHE A 29 6.97 -10.65 -0.32
N THR A 30 6.65 -9.47 -0.86
CA THR A 30 6.10 -8.36 -0.08
C THR A 30 4.61 -8.21 -0.36
N MET A 31 3.81 -8.14 0.69
CA MET A 31 2.44 -7.68 0.62
C MET A 31 2.36 -6.25 1.13
N LEU A 32 1.83 -5.34 0.32
CA LEU A 32 1.62 -3.95 0.68
C LEU A 32 0.29 -3.50 0.08
N THR A 33 -0.77 -3.50 0.85
CA THR A 33 -2.05 -2.94 0.43
C THR A 33 -2.49 -1.88 1.44
N ASP A 34 -3.67 -1.32 1.24
CA ASP A 34 -4.36 -0.41 2.13
C ASP A 34 -3.46 0.68 2.74
N THR A 35 -2.78 1.47 1.89
CA THR A 35 -1.88 2.54 2.28
C THR A 35 -2.17 3.83 1.51
N GLY A 36 -2.30 4.94 2.20
CA GLY A 36 -2.52 6.25 1.57
C GLY A 36 -1.26 6.81 0.90
N TYR A 37 -0.07 6.35 1.29
CA TYR A 37 1.18 6.71 0.62
C TYR A 37 2.27 5.64 0.79
N VAL A 38 3.33 5.72 -0.02
CA VAL A 38 4.51 4.85 0.08
C VAL A 38 5.72 5.66 0.54
N SER A 39 6.10 5.50 1.82
CA SER A 39 7.26 6.18 2.40
C SER A 39 8.59 5.62 1.91
N ASP A 40 9.67 6.41 1.98
CA ASP A 40 11.03 5.93 1.69
C ASP A 40 11.48 4.80 2.63
N ARG A 41 10.98 4.80 3.87
CA ARG A 41 11.20 3.69 4.81
C ARG A 41 10.58 2.40 4.28
N MET A 42 9.35 2.46 3.77
CA MET A 42 8.67 1.31 3.16
C MET A 42 9.42 0.84 1.93
N LYS A 43 9.83 1.74 1.03
CA LYS A 43 10.68 1.41 -0.12
C LYS A 43 11.97 0.70 0.30
N GLY A 44 12.61 1.14 1.38
CA GLY A 44 13.78 0.50 1.95
C GLY A 44 13.51 -0.92 2.45
N MET A 45 12.42 -1.14 3.18
CA MET A 45 12.03 -2.46 3.71
C MET A 45 11.71 -3.47 2.60
N ILE A 46 10.98 -3.04 1.57
CA ILE A 46 10.48 -3.92 0.51
C ILE A 46 11.50 -4.14 -0.61
N ARG A 47 12.63 -3.42 -0.58
CA ARG A 47 13.71 -3.53 -1.56
C ARG A 47 14.18 -4.97 -1.73
N GLY A 48 14.41 -5.37 -2.98
CA GLY A 48 14.91 -6.70 -3.32
C GLY A 48 13.88 -7.83 -3.20
N SER A 49 12.58 -7.51 -3.09
CA SER A 49 11.54 -8.54 -3.20
C SER A 49 11.48 -9.10 -4.63
N ASP A 50 11.34 -10.41 -4.76
CA ASP A 50 11.14 -11.10 -6.04
C ASP A 50 9.74 -10.86 -6.60
N ALA A 51 8.77 -10.62 -5.71
CA ALA A 51 7.39 -10.39 -6.07
C ALA A 51 6.71 -9.45 -5.06
N PHE A 52 5.75 -8.68 -5.57
CA PHE A 52 4.95 -7.76 -4.80
C PHE A 52 3.47 -8.04 -5.03
N MET A 53 2.69 -8.02 -3.96
CA MET A 53 1.26 -7.78 -4.01
C MET A 53 1.04 -6.37 -3.55
N PHE A 54 0.73 -5.49 -4.50
CA PHE A 54 0.58 -4.06 -4.27
C PHE A 54 -0.78 -3.57 -4.73
N GLU A 55 -1.33 -2.59 -4.03
CA GLU A 55 -2.65 -2.06 -4.34
C GLU A 55 -2.64 -0.97 -5.42
N SER A 56 -3.79 -0.81 -6.06
CA SER A 56 -4.07 0.23 -7.07
C SER A 56 -5.58 0.47 -6.99
N ASN A 57 -6.00 1.46 -6.18
CA ASN A 57 -7.40 1.52 -5.73
C ASN A 57 -8.30 2.39 -6.58
N HIS A 58 -7.80 3.52 -7.06
CA HIS A 58 -8.66 4.50 -7.70
C HIS A 58 -7.93 5.33 -8.75
N ASP A 59 -8.67 5.62 -9.81
CA ASP A 59 -8.37 6.74 -10.70
C ASP A 59 -8.89 8.03 -10.06
N VAL A 60 -8.05 9.06 -10.01
CA VAL A 60 -8.33 10.33 -9.31
C VAL A 60 -9.53 11.05 -9.93
N ASP A 61 -9.64 11.06 -11.25
CA ASP A 61 -10.71 11.77 -11.95
C ASP A 61 -12.03 11.01 -11.83
N MET A 62 -12.02 9.68 -11.95
CA MET A 62 -13.19 8.86 -11.68
C MET A 62 -13.70 9.06 -10.25
N LEU A 63 -12.82 9.11 -9.25
CA LEU A 63 -13.18 9.37 -7.86
C LEU A 63 -13.79 10.77 -7.69
N ARG A 64 -13.22 11.79 -8.33
CA ARG A 64 -13.76 13.17 -8.28
C ARG A 64 -15.14 13.26 -8.90
N MET A 65 -15.38 12.53 -9.99
CA MET A 65 -16.65 12.56 -10.74
C MET A 65 -17.73 11.64 -10.17
N CYS A 66 -17.39 10.70 -9.30
CA CYS A 66 -18.36 9.75 -8.76
C CYS A 66 -19.36 10.40 -7.77
N ARG A 67 -20.36 9.61 -7.35
CA ARG A 67 -21.44 10.06 -6.45
C ARG A 67 -21.08 10.08 -4.97
N TYR A 68 -19.85 9.71 -4.59
CA TYR A 68 -19.47 9.69 -3.18
C TYR A 68 -19.61 11.09 -2.54
N PRO A 69 -20.07 11.16 -1.28
CA PRO A 69 -20.06 12.41 -0.53
C PRO A 69 -18.66 13.02 -0.49
N TRP A 70 -18.59 14.35 -0.42
CA TRP A 70 -17.32 15.07 -0.41
C TRP A 70 -16.36 14.57 0.68
N LYS A 71 -16.86 14.30 1.88
CA LYS A 71 -16.06 13.75 2.99
C LYS A 71 -15.38 12.41 2.63
N THR A 72 -16.09 11.53 1.93
CA THR A 72 -15.55 10.22 1.52
C THR A 72 -14.45 10.40 0.47
N LYS A 73 -14.66 11.29 -0.51
CA LYS A 73 -13.64 11.62 -1.51
C LYS A 73 -12.38 12.20 -0.86
N GLN A 74 -12.53 13.12 0.09
CA GLN A 74 -11.41 13.70 0.83
C GLN A 74 -10.63 12.64 1.62
N ARG A 75 -11.32 11.69 2.27
CA ARG A 75 -10.66 10.59 2.98
C ARG A 75 -9.83 9.74 2.03
N ILE A 76 -10.42 9.29 0.92
CA ILE A 76 -9.74 8.41 -0.04
C ILE A 76 -8.51 9.09 -0.65
N LEU A 77 -8.60 10.39 -0.97
CA LEU A 77 -7.50 11.19 -1.53
C LEU A 77 -6.44 11.64 -0.52
N SER A 78 -6.60 11.32 0.77
CA SER A 78 -5.66 11.73 1.81
C SER A 78 -4.58 10.68 2.05
N ASP A 79 -3.51 11.08 2.74
CA ASP A 79 -2.42 10.18 3.16
C ASP A 79 -2.89 9.04 4.09
N MET A 80 -4.11 9.13 4.64
CA MET A 80 -4.74 8.11 5.49
C MET A 80 -5.77 7.25 4.74
N GLY A 81 -5.98 7.53 3.44
CA GLY A 81 -6.87 6.81 2.56
C GLY A 81 -6.14 5.71 1.79
N HIS A 82 -6.20 5.78 0.46
CA HIS A 82 -5.60 4.75 -0.39
C HIS A 82 -4.79 5.40 -1.51
N VAL A 83 -3.70 4.75 -1.92
CA VAL A 83 -2.89 5.20 -3.04
C VAL A 83 -3.69 5.19 -4.34
N SER A 84 -3.46 6.20 -5.18
CA SER A 84 -4.04 6.26 -6.52
C SER A 84 -3.38 5.26 -7.46
N ASN A 85 -4.03 4.96 -8.59
CA ASN A 85 -3.46 4.04 -9.58
C ASN A 85 -2.14 4.57 -10.18
N GLU A 86 -2.06 5.88 -10.36
CA GLU A 86 -0.87 6.55 -10.90
C GLU A 86 0.28 6.54 -9.89
N ASP A 87 0.01 6.93 -8.64
CA ASP A 87 0.99 6.90 -7.57
C ASP A 87 1.48 5.48 -7.31
N ALA A 88 0.59 4.49 -7.46
CA ALA A 88 0.94 3.10 -7.32
C ALA A 88 1.96 2.66 -8.39
N GLY A 89 1.75 3.09 -9.64
CA GLY A 89 2.68 2.84 -10.74
C GLY A 89 4.02 3.58 -10.60
N LEU A 90 4.04 4.75 -9.96
CA LEU A 90 5.27 5.53 -9.71
C LEU A 90 6.06 5.02 -8.50
N ALA A 91 5.40 4.40 -7.53
CA ALA A 91 6.03 3.95 -6.29
C ALA A 91 6.82 2.63 -6.46
N MET A 92 6.47 1.83 -7.47
CA MET A 92 6.97 0.47 -7.73
C MET A 92 7.90 0.41 -8.94
#